data_AF-A0A2E2TQ46-F1
#
_entry.id   AF-A0A2E2TQ46-F1
#
_cell.length_a   1.000
_cell.length_b   1.000
_cell.length_c   1.000
_cell.angle_alpha   90.00
_cell.angle_beta   90.00
_cell.angle_gamma   90.00
#
_symmetry.space_group_name_H-M   'P 1'
#
loop_
_entity.id
_entity.type
_entity.pdbx_description
1 polymer ?
#
loop_
_entity_poly.entity_id
_entity_poly.type
_entity_poly.pdbx_seq_one_letter_code
_entity_poly.pdbx_strand_id
1 'polypeptide(L)'
;MRITPLEIKRKTFEKKLRGFDKDEVDAFLASLSQEWERLLNENNELKIKQEMADIEIKKLREVENSLFKTLKTAEDTGANLIDQANKAAELHLREAQMNSEVVMRETRSKATRIIEEAENQAKNLIVEMQDIIQDLAKNYQSIENHRDSLIGELQNIILDITDRINRASNQKRNFKVEDHLIKVRKQVHDTRSLIDKEEPIAPPAPLAPIPQISKDDVAATEKLTEFIKSKATTSKKTESKNKEEDGSVKDESGDVSFFDQI
;
A
#
# COMPACT_ATOMS: atom_id res chain seq x y z
N MET A 1 8.44 107.85 -4.76
CA MET A 1 9.24 109.03 -4.33
C MET A 1 8.43 110.30 -4.57
N ARG A 2 8.72 111.39 -3.84
CA ARG A 2 7.99 112.68 -3.94
C ARG A 2 8.58 113.68 -4.96
N ILE A 3 9.77 113.39 -5.54
CA ILE A 3 10.43 114.25 -6.53
C ILE A 3 11.05 113.36 -7.63
N THR A 4 10.85 113.74 -8.89
CA THR A 4 11.34 113.05 -10.10
C THR A 4 12.57 113.76 -10.70
N PRO A 5 13.42 113.08 -11.49
CA PRO A 5 14.52 113.73 -12.22
C PRO A 5 14.05 114.96 -13.02
N LEU A 6 12.89 114.82 -13.68
CA LEU A 6 12.29 115.89 -14.48
C LEU A 6 11.89 117.12 -13.63
N GLU A 7 11.37 116.89 -12.42
CA GLU A 7 11.05 117.96 -11.47
C GLU A 7 12.30 118.66 -10.92
N ILE A 8 13.42 117.94 -10.75
CA ILE A 8 14.72 118.52 -10.38
C ILE A 8 15.19 119.45 -11.50
N LYS A 9 15.14 119.00 -12.76
CA LYS A 9 15.59 119.76 -13.93
C LYS A 9 14.73 120.99 -14.23
N ARG A 10 13.43 120.95 -13.90
CA ARG A 10 12.49 122.06 -14.10
C ARG A 10 12.33 122.97 -12.89
N LYS A 11 13.05 122.72 -11.80
CA LYS A 11 12.91 123.49 -10.56
C LYS A 11 13.40 124.91 -10.77
N THR A 12 12.56 125.89 -10.46
CA THR A 12 12.91 127.30 -10.40
C THR A 12 12.99 127.78 -8.95
N PHE A 13 13.89 128.74 -8.69
CA PHE A 13 14.09 129.35 -7.38
C PHE A 13 13.79 130.85 -7.41
N GLU A 14 13.37 131.40 -6.27
CA GLU A 14 13.16 132.84 -6.09
C GLU A 14 14.50 133.60 -6.09
N LYS A 15 14.54 134.79 -6.71
CA LYS A 15 15.75 135.63 -6.78
C LYS A 15 15.84 136.53 -5.55
N LYS A 16 17.00 136.57 -4.89
CA LYS A 16 17.33 137.49 -3.77
C LYS A 16 18.66 138.21 -4.03
N LEU A 17 18.83 139.42 -3.45
CA LEU A 17 19.92 140.37 -3.75
C LEU A 17 21.36 139.85 -3.47
N ARG A 18 21.50 138.75 -2.74
CA ARG A 18 22.74 137.96 -2.57
C ARG A 18 22.36 136.49 -2.64
N GLY A 19 22.84 135.77 -3.65
CA GLY A 19 22.50 134.37 -3.91
C GLY A 19 23.57 133.67 -4.74
N PHE A 20 23.39 132.37 -4.96
CA PHE A 20 24.27 131.55 -5.80
C PHE A 20 24.17 131.95 -7.28
N ASP A 21 25.22 131.66 -8.04
CA ASP A 21 25.23 131.83 -9.49
C ASP A 21 24.17 130.92 -10.12
N LYS A 22 23.33 131.49 -10.98
CA LYS A 22 22.26 130.77 -11.64
C LYS A 22 22.79 129.67 -12.55
N ASP A 23 23.85 129.95 -13.30
CA ASP A 23 24.36 129.00 -14.31
C ASP A 23 25.06 127.81 -13.64
N GLU A 24 25.73 128.04 -12.50
CA GLU A 24 26.34 126.99 -11.68
C GLU A 24 25.27 126.09 -11.03
N VAL A 25 24.19 126.68 -10.49
CA VAL A 25 23.07 125.94 -9.91
C VAL A 25 22.33 125.14 -10.98
N ASP A 26 22.07 125.72 -12.16
CA ASP A 26 21.41 125.03 -13.28
C ASP A 26 22.27 123.83 -13.76
N ALA A 27 23.59 123.97 -13.84
CA ALA A 27 24.51 122.88 -14.17
C ALA A 27 24.54 121.77 -13.09
N PHE A 28 24.53 122.15 -11.80
CA PHE A 28 24.45 121.20 -10.70
C PHE A 28 23.13 120.42 -10.71
N LEU A 29 21.99 121.09 -10.91
CA LEU A 29 20.68 120.44 -11.00
C LEU A 29 20.58 119.48 -12.20
N ALA A 30 21.23 119.80 -13.33
CA ALA A 30 21.29 118.91 -14.48
C ALA A 30 22.07 117.63 -14.17
N SER A 31 23.26 117.76 -13.55
CA SER A 31 24.06 116.62 -13.09
C SER A 31 23.32 115.78 -12.05
N LEU A 32 22.70 116.44 -11.06
CA LEU A 32 21.89 115.78 -10.02
C LEU A 32 20.71 115.03 -10.62
N SER A 33 20.00 115.62 -11.59
CA SER A 33 18.91 114.94 -12.30
C SER A 33 19.40 113.68 -13.00
N GLN A 34 20.58 113.71 -13.63
CA GLN A 34 21.14 112.57 -14.34
C GLN A 34 21.55 111.43 -13.39
N GLU A 35 22.22 111.75 -12.29
CA GLU A 35 22.54 110.75 -11.26
C GLU A 35 21.28 110.21 -10.57
N TRP A 36 20.26 111.04 -10.36
CA TRP A 36 18.98 110.61 -9.81
C TRP A 36 18.27 109.62 -10.74
N GLU A 37 18.28 109.87 -12.05
CA GLU A 37 17.74 108.94 -13.05
C GLU A 37 18.53 107.63 -13.09
N ARG A 38 19.87 107.69 -13.02
CA ARG A 38 20.74 106.50 -12.95
C ARG A 38 20.42 105.65 -11.71
N LEU A 39 20.33 106.28 -10.53
CA LEU A 39 19.97 105.61 -9.28
C LEU A 39 18.58 104.98 -9.33
N LEU A 40 17.63 105.64 -10.00
CA LEU A 40 16.25 105.14 -10.10
C LEU A 40 16.17 103.91 -11.02
N ASN A 41 16.91 103.93 -12.13
CA ASN A 41 17.05 102.78 -13.03
C ASN A 41 17.76 101.61 -12.32
N GLU A 42 18.88 101.86 -11.64
CA GLU A 42 19.60 100.86 -10.86
C GLU A 42 18.72 100.24 -9.76
N ASN A 43 17.96 101.08 -9.04
CA ASN A 43 17.01 100.61 -8.02
C ASN A 43 15.93 99.70 -8.62
N ASN A 44 15.41 100.04 -9.81
CA ASN A 44 14.41 99.23 -10.48
C ASN A 44 15.00 97.89 -10.96
N GLU A 45 16.20 97.90 -11.54
CA GLU A 45 16.90 96.69 -11.96
C GLU A 45 17.20 95.77 -10.77
N LEU A 46 17.66 96.32 -9.65
CA LEU A 46 17.90 95.57 -8.42
C LEU A 46 16.61 94.97 -7.85
N LYS A 47 15.49 95.69 -7.88
CA LYS A 47 14.18 95.17 -7.47
C LYS A 47 13.73 94.00 -8.32
N ILE A 48 13.89 94.09 -9.65
CA ILE A 48 13.54 93.00 -10.57
C ILE A 48 14.42 91.78 -10.28
N LYS A 49 15.75 91.96 -10.11
CA LYS A 49 16.67 90.87 -9.78
C LYS A 49 16.31 90.22 -8.43
N GLN A 50 15.96 91.03 -7.44
CA GLN A 50 15.52 90.54 -6.13
C GLN A 50 14.25 89.69 -6.26
N GLU A 51 13.25 90.19 -6.98
CA GLU A 51 11.99 89.46 -7.19
C GLU A 51 12.22 88.13 -7.92
N MET A 52 13.08 88.12 -8.95
CA MET A 52 13.48 86.88 -9.64
C MET A 52 14.19 85.88 -8.71
N ALA A 53 15.11 86.37 -7.87
CA ALA A 53 15.81 85.52 -6.91
C ALA A 53 14.84 84.95 -5.86
N ASP A 54 13.90 85.75 -5.37
CA ASP A 54 12.87 85.32 -4.43
C ASP A 54 11.95 84.24 -5.02
N ILE A 55 11.61 84.35 -6.31
CA ILE A 55 10.84 83.33 -7.04
C ILE A 55 11.65 82.02 -7.12
N GLU A 56 12.92 82.09 -7.49
CA GLU A 56 13.76 80.88 -7.61
C GLU A 56 13.96 80.20 -6.25
N ILE A 57 14.17 80.98 -5.18
CA ILE A 57 14.26 80.44 -3.81
C ILE A 57 12.97 79.71 -3.43
N LYS A 58 11.79 80.26 -3.76
CA LYS A 58 10.50 79.59 -3.49
C LYS A 58 10.39 78.27 -4.22
N LYS A 59 10.75 78.25 -5.51
CA LYS A 59 10.73 77.04 -6.33
C LYS A 59 11.67 75.96 -5.79
N LEU A 60 12.90 76.35 -5.41
CA LEU A 60 13.86 75.41 -4.81
C LEU A 60 13.35 74.83 -3.49
N ARG A 61 12.69 75.64 -2.64
CA ARG A 61 12.06 75.16 -1.41
C ARG A 61 10.89 74.22 -1.67
N GLU A 62 10.10 74.43 -2.71
CA GLU A 62 9.03 73.50 -3.11
C GLU A 62 9.58 72.15 -3.58
N VAL A 63 10.66 72.18 -4.36
CA VAL A 63 11.37 70.97 -4.80
C VAL A 63 11.98 70.23 -3.61
N GLU A 64 12.67 70.95 -2.72
CA GLU A 64 13.25 70.38 -1.49
C GLU A 64 12.19 69.71 -0.62
N ASN A 65 11.05 70.38 -0.39
CA ASN A 65 9.96 69.82 0.39
C ASN A 65 9.36 68.56 -0.27
N SER A 66 9.24 68.56 -1.59
CA SER A 66 8.73 67.40 -2.34
C SER A 66 9.69 66.23 -2.28
N LEU A 67 10.99 66.50 -2.42
CA LEU A 67 12.05 65.51 -2.29
C LEU A 67 12.09 64.92 -0.88
N PHE A 68 12.03 65.77 0.16
CA PHE A 68 12.01 65.34 1.55
C PHE A 68 10.81 64.43 1.87
N LYS A 69 9.60 64.81 1.41
CA LYS A 69 8.40 63.97 1.55
C LYS A 69 8.57 62.62 0.87
N THR A 70 9.14 62.60 -0.33
CA THR A 70 9.37 61.37 -1.08
C THR A 70 10.39 60.47 -0.37
N LEU A 71 11.50 61.05 0.08
CA LEU A 71 12.54 60.32 0.82
C LEU A 71 11.98 59.73 2.11
N LYS A 72 11.25 60.53 2.89
CA LYS A 72 10.61 60.06 4.12
C LYS A 72 9.60 58.95 3.86
N THR A 73 8.79 59.08 2.81
CA THR A 73 7.83 58.02 2.43
C THR A 73 8.55 56.74 2.02
N ALA A 74 9.66 56.85 1.29
CA ALA A 74 10.48 55.70 0.92
C ALA A 74 11.13 55.04 2.15
N GLU A 75 11.62 55.82 3.11
CA GLU A 75 12.16 55.35 4.39
C GLU A 75 11.09 54.62 5.21
N ASP A 76 9.93 55.25 5.42
CA ASP A 76 8.79 54.68 6.16
C ASP A 76 8.30 53.39 5.48
N THR A 77 8.24 53.37 4.15
CA THR A 77 7.85 52.18 3.36
C THR A 77 8.89 51.07 3.50
N GLY A 78 10.18 51.41 3.47
CA GLY A 78 11.28 50.46 3.68
C GLY A 78 11.24 49.84 5.07
N ALA A 79 11.04 50.65 6.11
CA ALA A 79 10.90 50.18 7.49
C ALA A 79 9.69 49.24 7.65
N ASN A 80 8.53 49.61 7.10
CA ASN A 80 7.33 48.78 7.12
C ASN A 80 7.52 47.46 6.36
N LEU A 81 8.21 47.48 5.22
CA LEU A 81 8.50 46.28 4.45
C LEU A 81 9.41 45.31 5.24
N ILE A 82 10.42 45.84 5.93
CA ILE A 82 11.31 45.02 6.78
C ILE A 82 10.53 44.40 7.94
N ASP A 83 9.68 45.17 8.62
CA ASP A 83 8.85 44.65 9.72
C ASP A 83 7.88 43.56 9.23
N GLN A 84 7.23 43.77 8.09
CA GLN A 84 6.36 42.76 7.47
C GLN A 84 7.13 41.50 7.07
N ALA A 85 8.31 41.64 6.47
CA ALA A 85 9.16 40.52 6.10
C ALA A 85 9.61 39.71 7.32
N ASN A 86 9.99 40.38 8.41
CA ASN A 86 10.36 39.73 9.67
C ASN A 86 9.18 38.97 10.28
N LYS A 87 7.99 39.59 10.34
CA LYS A 87 6.77 38.92 10.83
C LYS A 87 6.39 37.71 9.98
N ALA A 88 6.46 37.85 8.65
CA ALA A 88 6.18 36.74 7.74
C ALA A 88 7.20 35.60 7.92
N ALA A 89 8.48 35.91 8.06
CA ALA A 89 9.52 34.93 8.33
C ALA A 89 9.30 34.20 9.66
N GLU A 90 8.94 34.92 10.73
CA GLU A 90 8.61 34.31 12.03
C GLU A 90 7.39 33.38 11.94
N LEU A 91 6.34 33.82 11.23
CA LEU A 91 5.15 32.99 10.99
C LEU A 91 5.49 31.73 10.21
N HIS A 92 6.26 31.83 9.13
CA HIS A 92 6.69 30.67 8.35
C HIS A 92 7.56 29.72 9.17
N LEU A 93 8.46 30.24 10.00
CA LEU A 93 9.30 29.42 10.87
C LEU A 93 8.45 28.67 11.90
N ARG A 94 7.48 29.36 12.51
CA ARG A 94 6.53 28.76 13.46
C ARG A 94 5.64 27.71 12.79
N GLU A 95 5.14 27.98 11.60
CA GLU A 95 4.35 27.04 10.81
C GLU A 95 5.18 25.80 10.43
N ALA A 96 6.41 25.99 9.96
CA ALA A 96 7.32 24.89 9.63
C ALA A 96 7.63 24.03 10.87
N GLN A 97 7.85 24.65 12.03
CA GLN A 97 8.03 23.93 13.29
C GLN A 97 6.80 23.11 13.67
N MET A 98 5.61 23.71 13.61
CA MET A 98 4.36 23.03 13.93
C MET A 98 4.09 21.85 12.98
N ASN A 99 4.28 22.05 11.68
CA ASN A 99 4.13 20.99 10.68
C ASN A 99 5.16 19.87 10.90
N SER A 100 6.41 20.21 11.20
CA SER A 100 7.44 19.23 11.54
C SER A 100 7.07 18.41 12.78
N GLU A 101 6.56 19.05 13.83
CA GLU A 101 6.09 18.35 15.03
C GLU A 101 4.93 17.40 14.76
N VAL A 102 3.97 17.83 13.92
CA VAL A 102 2.85 16.99 13.48
C VAL A 102 3.37 15.77 12.72
N VAL A 103 4.22 15.98 11.70
CA VAL A 103 4.82 14.89 10.90
C VAL A 103 5.62 13.93 11.78
N MET A 104 6.40 14.45 12.73
CA MET A 104 7.18 13.64 13.66
C MET A 104 6.28 12.83 14.58
N ARG A 105 5.19 13.41 15.09
CA ARG A 105 4.21 12.70 15.92
C ARG A 105 3.51 11.59 15.16
N GLU A 106 3.06 11.88 13.93
CA GLU A 106 2.43 10.89 13.06
C GLU A 106 3.40 9.76 12.72
N THR A 107 4.63 10.09 12.37
CA THR A 107 5.67 9.10 12.03
C THR A 107 5.99 8.21 13.23
N ARG A 108 6.13 8.78 14.43
CA ARG A 108 6.30 8.00 15.67
C ARG A 108 5.10 7.10 15.93
N SER A 109 3.87 7.60 15.79
CA SER A 109 2.67 6.79 15.96
C SER A 109 2.60 5.64 14.97
N LYS A 110 2.91 5.89 13.68
CA LYS A 110 3.01 4.85 12.64
C LYS A 110 4.09 3.82 12.99
N ALA A 111 5.26 4.25 13.41
CA ALA A 111 6.35 3.36 13.80
C ALA A 111 5.93 2.46 14.98
N THR A 112 5.31 3.02 16.03
CA THR A 112 4.79 2.24 17.16
C THR A 112 3.74 1.23 16.71
N ARG A 113 2.80 1.61 15.84
CA ARG A 113 1.79 0.68 15.30
C ARG A 113 2.41 -0.46 14.50
N ILE A 114 3.41 -0.18 13.67
CA ILE A 114 4.12 -1.20 12.89
C ILE A 114 4.83 -2.18 13.83
N ILE A 115 5.49 -1.68 14.87
CA ILE A 115 6.15 -2.53 15.87
C ILE A 115 5.12 -3.40 16.60
N GLU A 116 4.01 -2.81 17.05
CA GLU A 116 2.95 -3.55 17.74
C GLU A 116 2.30 -4.62 16.84
N GLU A 117 2.06 -4.31 15.57
CA GLU A 117 1.56 -5.26 14.58
C GLU A 117 2.55 -6.40 14.35
N ALA A 118 3.84 -6.10 14.18
CA ALA A 118 4.88 -7.12 14.01
C ALA A 118 5.02 -8.00 15.25
N GLU A 119 4.96 -7.44 16.46
CA GLU A 119 4.96 -8.19 17.71
C GLU A 119 3.75 -9.11 17.84
N ASN A 120 2.56 -8.64 17.46
CA ASN A 120 1.35 -9.45 17.48
C ASN A 120 1.40 -10.56 16.44
N GLN A 121 1.89 -10.29 15.23
CA GLN A 121 2.12 -11.32 14.21
C GLN A 121 3.11 -12.39 14.70
N ALA A 122 4.21 -11.98 15.33
CA ALA A 122 5.19 -12.90 15.90
C ALA A 122 4.59 -13.78 17.01
N LYS A 123 3.77 -13.19 17.91
CA LYS A 123 3.05 -13.95 18.95
C LYS A 123 2.08 -14.96 18.34
N ASN A 124 1.30 -14.54 17.35
CA ASN A 124 0.37 -15.45 16.67
C ASN A 124 1.11 -16.61 15.99
N LEU A 125 2.23 -16.32 15.32
CA LEU A 125 3.07 -17.34 14.70
C LEU A 125 3.61 -18.35 15.74
N ILE A 126 4.04 -17.88 16.91
CA ILE A 126 4.50 -18.77 17.99
C ILE A 126 3.37 -19.69 18.47
N VAL A 127 2.15 -19.16 18.63
CA VAL A 127 0.98 -19.96 19.02
C VAL A 127 0.64 -20.99 17.94
N GLU A 128 0.60 -20.58 16.67
CA GLU A 128 0.37 -21.49 15.55
C GLU A 128 1.44 -22.60 15.49
N MET A 129 2.72 -22.25 15.70
CA MET A 129 3.80 -23.23 15.76
C MET A 129 3.62 -24.21 16.92
N GLN A 130 3.19 -23.73 18.09
CA GLN A 130 2.93 -24.59 19.24
C GLN A 130 1.79 -25.58 18.94
N ASP A 131 0.71 -25.13 18.29
CA ASP A 131 -0.41 -25.98 17.90
C ASP A 131 0.04 -27.04 16.88
N ILE A 132 0.85 -26.67 15.89
CA ILE A 132 1.44 -27.60 14.92
C ILE A 132 2.30 -28.65 15.62
N ILE A 133 3.17 -28.24 16.55
CA ILE A 133 4.02 -29.16 17.31
C ILE A 133 3.16 -30.12 18.14
N GLN A 134 2.10 -29.62 18.77
CA GLN A 134 1.20 -30.43 19.58
C GLN A 134 0.42 -31.44 18.72
N ASP A 135 -0.07 -31.03 17.56
CA ASP A 135 -0.72 -31.92 16.60
C ASP A 135 0.24 -32.99 16.09
N LEU A 136 1.44 -32.58 15.70
CA LEU A 136 2.50 -33.50 15.26
C LEU A 136 2.85 -34.52 16.35
N ALA A 137 2.98 -34.10 17.61
CA ALA A 137 3.22 -34.99 18.73
C ALA A 137 2.09 -36.02 18.93
N LYS A 138 0.82 -35.59 18.84
CA LYS A 138 -0.34 -36.49 18.90
C LYS A 138 -0.33 -37.49 17.74
N ASN A 139 -0.02 -37.04 16.53
CA ASN A 139 0.10 -37.90 15.36
C ASN A 139 1.19 -38.96 15.55
N TYR A 140 2.38 -38.57 16.04
CA TYR A 140 3.44 -39.51 16.37
C TYR A 140 3.02 -40.54 17.42
N GLN A 141 2.34 -40.10 18.48
CA GLN A 141 1.83 -41.00 19.52
C GLN A 141 0.81 -42.01 18.96
N SER A 142 -0.07 -41.58 18.06
CA SER A 142 -1.03 -42.48 17.40
C SER A 142 -0.33 -43.52 16.52
N ILE A 143 0.72 -43.12 15.78
CA ILE A 143 1.53 -44.04 14.97
C ILE A 143 2.25 -45.05 15.86
N GLU A 144 2.79 -44.61 16.99
CA GLU A 144 3.42 -45.48 17.98
C GLU A 144 2.43 -46.48 18.57
N ASN A 145 1.25 -46.04 18.97
CA ASN A 145 0.19 -46.94 19.45
C ASN A 145 -0.21 -47.96 18.38
N HIS A 146 -0.29 -47.55 17.11
CA HIS A 146 -0.58 -48.46 16.00
C HIS A 146 0.53 -49.49 15.80
N ARG A 147 1.80 -49.05 15.85
CA ARG A 147 2.98 -49.94 15.81
C ARG A 147 2.89 -50.98 16.93
N ASP A 148 2.62 -50.56 18.16
CA ASP A 148 2.57 -51.45 19.31
C ASP A 148 1.38 -52.43 19.23
N SER A 149 0.23 -51.99 18.71
CA SER A 149 -0.90 -52.86 18.41
C SER A 149 -0.55 -53.93 17.38
N LEU A 150 0.09 -53.55 16.27
CA LEU A 150 0.54 -54.51 15.24
C LEU A 150 1.56 -55.50 15.79
N ILE A 151 2.50 -55.05 16.63
CA ILE A 151 3.45 -55.93 17.31
C ILE A 151 2.71 -56.93 18.19
N GLY A 152 1.72 -56.48 18.97
CA GLY A 152 0.89 -57.34 19.81
C GLY A 152 0.07 -58.36 19.00
N GLU A 153 -0.53 -57.93 17.88
CA GLU A 153 -1.23 -58.83 16.95
C GLU A 153 -0.30 -59.89 16.36
N LEU A 154 0.90 -59.50 15.92
CA LEU A 154 1.92 -60.43 15.43
C LEU A 154 2.36 -61.42 16.51
N GLN A 155 2.56 -60.96 17.74
CA GLN A 155 2.88 -61.83 18.87
C GLN A 155 1.76 -62.85 19.14
N ASN A 156 0.49 -62.41 19.12
CA ASN A 156 -0.66 -63.30 19.29
C ASN A 156 -0.76 -64.34 18.16
N ILE A 157 -0.50 -63.95 16.91
CA ILE A 157 -0.45 -64.87 15.77
C ILE A 157 0.67 -65.91 15.96
N ILE A 158 1.86 -65.47 16.39
CA ILE A 158 2.99 -66.38 16.67
C ILE A 158 2.63 -67.36 17.79
N LEU A 159 1.95 -66.90 18.85
CA LEU A 159 1.47 -67.76 19.93
C LEU A 159 0.44 -68.78 19.42
N ASP A 160 -0.58 -68.39 18.65
CA ASP A 160 -1.56 -69.33 18.08
C ASP A 160 -0.90 -70.35 17.12
N ILE A 161 0.04 -69.90 16.27
CA ILE A 161 0.80 -70.79 15.40
C ILE A 161 1.60 -71.80 16.24
N THR A 162 2.25 -71.33 17.30
CA THR A 162 3.04 -72.19 18.20
C THR A 162 2.15 -73.19 18.94
N ASP A 163 0.97 -72.78 19.41
CA ASP A 163 -0.02 -73.68 20.00
C ASP A 163 -0.56 -74.70 18.99
N ARG A 164 -0.81 -74.30 17.75
CA ARG A 164 -1.18 -75.24 16.66
C ARG A 164 -0.06 -76.23 16.38
N ILE A 165 1.20 -75.78 16.32
CA ILE A 165 2.37 -76.65 16.15
C ILE A 165 2.48 -77.62 17.33
N ASN A 166 2.32 -77.16 18.57
CA ASN A 166 2.34 -78.00 19.77
C ASN A 166 1.20 -79.04 19.75
N ARG A 167 -0.02 -78.65 19.36
CA ARG A 167 -1.15 -79.57 19.17
C ARG A 167 -0.85 -80.64 18.10
N ALA A 168 -0.34 -80.23 16.93
CA ALA A 168 0.01 -81.14 15.85
C ALA A 168 1.17 -82.09 16.21
N SER A 169 2.18 -81.59 16.93
CA SER A 169 3.29 -82.39 17.47
C SER A 169 2.80 -83.43 18.47
N ASN A 170 1.90 -83.05 19.39
CA ASN A 170 1.27 -83.98 20.33
C ASN A 170 0.40 -85.03 19.63
N GLN A 171 -0.30 -84.67 18.54
CA GLN A 171 -1.06 -85.63 17.73
C GLN A 171 -0.16 -86.65 17.02
N LYS A 172 1.04 -86.25 16.59
CA LYS A 172 2.04 -87.14 15.98
C LYS A 172 2.55 -88.22 16.95
N ARG A 173 2.61 -87.96 18.26
CA ARG A 173 2.99 -88.96 19.27
C ARG A 173 2.00 -90.13 19.39
N ASN A 174 0.74 -89.97 18.97
CA ASN A 174 -0.30 -90.99 19.08
C ASN A 174 -0.50 -91.82 17.78
N PHE A 175 0.21 -91.51 16.70
CA PHE A 175 0.11 -92.24 15.44
C PHE A 175 1.26 -93.23 15.29
N LYS A 176 1.08 -94.45 15.81
CA LYS A 176 1.94 -95.60 15.50
C LYS A 176 1.47 -96.25 14.21
N VAL A 177 2.15 -95.91 13.10
CA VAL A 177 1.97 -96.51 11.77
C VAL A 177 2.05 -98.05 11.83
N GLU A 178 2.91 -98.57 12.70
CA GLU A 178 3.15 -100.00 12.87
C GLU A 178 1.90 -100.78 13.33
N ASP A 179 1.10 -100.22 14.24
CA ASP A 179 -0.11 -100.89 14.76
C ASP A 179 -1.24 -100.96 13.72
N HIS A 180 -1.28 -100.00 12.78
CA HIS A 180 -2.27 -99.98 11.70
C HIS A 180 -1.89 -100.90 10.54
N LEU A 181 -0.60 -101.06 10.23
CA LEU A 181 -0.11 -102.01 9.23
C LEU A 181 -0.42 -103.47 9.61
N ILE A 182 -0.36 -103.79 10.90
CA ILE A 182 -0.74 -105.12 11.41
C ILE A 182 -2.24 -105.39 11.20
N LYS A 183 -3.12 -104.40 11.42
CA LYS A 183 -4.57 -104.55 11.19
C LYS A 183 -4.91 -104.75 9.71
N VAL A 184 -4.27 -103.99 8.82
CA VAL A 184 -4.49 -104.10 7.36
C VAL A 184 -4.04 -105.47 6.83
N ARG A 185 -2.88 -105.98 7.30
CA ARG A 185 -2.39 -107.31 6.90
C ARG A 185 -3.33 -108.44 7.34
N LYS A 186 -3.99 -108.31 8.50
CA LYS A 186 -4.95 -109.31 9.01
C LYS A 186 -6.22 -109.37 8.15
N GLN A 187 -6.78 -108.22 7.76
CA GLN A 187 -7.99 -108.16 6.94
C GLN A 187 -7.79 -108.66 5.49
N VAL A 188 -6.58 -108.51 4.93
CA VAL A 188 -6.25 -109.03 3.59
C VAL A 188 -6.08 -110.56 3.59
N HIS A 189 -5.70 -111.15 4.72
CA HIS A 189 -5.64 -112.61 4.87
C HIS A 189 -7.04 -113.24 4.97
N ASP A 190 -7.96 -112.59 5.70
CA ASP A 190 -9.33 -113.10 5.91
C ASP A 190 -10.20 -113.06 4.65
N THR A 191 -9.89 -112.17 3.70
CA THR A 191 -10.65 -111.99 2.45
C THR A 191 -10.21 -112.91 1.31
N ARG A 192 -9.13 -113.68 1.47
CA ARG A 192 -8.54 -114.50 0.40
C ARG A 192 -8.95 -115.99 0.42
N SER A 193 -9.74 -116.45 1.40
CA SER A 193 -10.09 -117.88 1.58
C SER A 193 -11.48 -118.32 1.09
N LEU A 194 -12.26 -117.47 0.39
CA LEU A 194 -13.68 -117.76 0.08
C LEU A 194 -14.11 -117.60 -1.39
N ILE A 195 -13.21 -117.67 -2.37
CA ILE A 195 -13.64 -117.60 -3.79
C ILE A 195 -12.97 -118.70 -4.61
N ASP A 196 -13.68 -119.83 -4.75
CA ASP A 196 -13.44 -120.87 -5.76
C ASP A 196 -14.79 -121.52 -6.17
N LYS A 197 -15.07 -121.49 -7.48
CA LYS A 197 -16.08 -122.19 -8.33
C LYS A 197 -17.47 -121.57 -8.66
N GLU A 198 -17.62 -121.40 -9.99
CA GLU A 198 -18.68 -120.98 -10.95
C GLU A 198 -19.99 -121.81 -10.95
N GLU A 199 -21.19 -121.17 -11.04
CA GLU A 199 -22.17 -121.03 -12.19
C GLU A 199 -22.94 -122.33 -12.60
N PRO A 200 -24.19 -122.35 -13.22
CA PRO A 200 -24.64 -121.49 -14.33
C PRO A 200 -26.19 -121.25 -14.59
N ILE A 201 -26.47 -120.44 -15.63
CA ILE A 201 -27.67 -120.30 -16.56
C ILE A 201 -28.98 -119.66 -16.01
N ALA A 202 -29.52 -118.49 -16.42
CA ALA A 202 -29.68 -117.67 -17.65
C ALA A 202 -31.15 -117.69 -18.23
N PRO A 203 -31.50 -116.97 -19.32
CA PRO A 203 -32.08 -115.60 -19.41
C PRO A 203 -33.37 -115.61 -20.33
N PRO A 204 -33.83 -114.59 -21.12
CA PRO A 204 -33.52 -113.14 -21.30
C PRO A 204 -34.79 -112.22 -21.45
N ALA A 205 -34.70 -110.87 -21.43
CA ALA A 205 -34.74 -109.91 -22.58
C ALA A 205 -35.80 -108.78 -22.33
N PRO A 206 -35.85 -107.65 -23.05
CA PRO A 206 -34.80 -106.83 -23.70
C PRO A 206 -34.91 -105.29 -23.42
N LEU A 207 -33.81 -104.58 -23.70
CA LEU A 207 -33.62 -103.12 -23.63
C LEU A 207 -34.03 -102.39 -24.91
N ALA A 208 -34.40 -101.11 -24.79
CA ALA A 208 -34.06 -99.98 -25.68
C ALA A 208 -34.69 -98.67 -25.16
N PRO A 209 -34.35 -97.48 -25.67
CA PRO A 209 -33.03 -96.92 -25.98
C PRO A 209 -32.83 -95.52 -25.33
N ILE A 210 -31.58 -95.06 -25.19
CA ILE A 210 -31.24 -93.67 -24.84
C ILE A 210 -31.62 -92.74 -26.00
N PRO A 211 -32.47 -91.72 -25.81
CA PRO A 211 -32.62 -90.64 -26.77
C PRO A 211 -31.66 -89.50 -26.37
N GLN A 212 -30.71 -89.19 -27.24
CA GLN A 212 -30.15 -87.84 -27.30
C GLN A 212 -31.16 -86.93 -28.01
N ILE A 213 -31.27 -85.65 -27.62
CA ILE A 213 -31.05 -84.49 -28.50
C ILE A 213 -31.50 -83.17 -27.82
N SER A 214 -30.50 -82.28 -27.72
CA SER A 214 -30.43 -80.84 -28.04
C SER A 214 -31.34 -79.77 -27.42
N LYS A 215 -30.62 -78.67 -27.10
CA LYS A 215 -30.98 -77.25 -27.10
C LYS A 215 -32.17 -76.85 -26.24
N ASP A 216 -31.89 -76.50 -24.98
CA ASP A 216 -32.42 -75.26 -24.35
C ASP A 216 -31.89 -74.98 -22.93
N ASP A 217 -31.01 -75.79 -22.34
CA ASP A 217 -30.44 -75.51 -21.01
C ASP A 217 -29.08 -74.79 -21.01
N VAL A 218 -28.78 -74.02 -22.07
CA VAL A 218 -27.66 -73.06 -22.09
C VAL A 218 -28.10 -71.66 -21.60
N ALA A 219 -29.39 -71.49 -21.27
CA ALA A 219 -29.95 -70.22 -20.81
C ALA A 219 -29.64 -69.86 -19.33
N ALA A 220 -28.98 -70.73 -18.57
CA ALA A 220 -28.58 -70.45 -17.18
C ALA A 220 -27.15 -69.88 -17.05
N THR A 221 -26.35 -69.91 -18.12
CA THR A 221 -24.94 -69.45 -18.09
C THR A 221 -24.73 -68.06 -18.70
N GLU A 222 -25.72 -67.45 -19.37
CA GLU A 222 -25.63 -66.06 -19.86
C GLU A 222 -26.24 -65.02 -18.88
N LYS A 223 -27.19 -65.42 -18.02
CA LYS A 223 -27.78 -64.51 -17.01
C LYS A 223 -26.87 -64.21 -15.82
N LEU A 224 -25.84 -65.02 -15.58
CA LEU A 224 -24.86 -64.78 -14.50
C LEU A 224 -23.75 -63.81 -14.92
N THR A 225 -23.45 -63.73 -16.22
CA THR A 225 -22.36 -62.92 -16.77
C THR A 225 -22.80 -61.46 -17.01
N GLU A 226 -24.08 -61.21 -17.31
CA GLU A 226 -24.65 -59.84 -17.36
C GLU A 226 -24.89 -59.22 -15.97
N PHE A 227 -25.15 -60.03 -14.93
CA PHE A 227 -25.29 -59.54 -13.55
C PHE A 227 -23.94 -59.08 -12.96
N ILE A 228 -22.83 -59.71 -13.36
CA ILE A 228 -21.49 -59.34 -12.90
C ILE A 228 -20.98 -58.06 -13.60
N LYS A 229 -21.44 -57.77 -14.83
CA LYS A 229 -21.07 -56.54 -15.56
C LYS A 229 -21.86 -55.30 -15.11
N SER A 230 -23.07 -55.45 -14.58
CA SER A 230 -23.91 -54.33 -14.10
C SER A 230 -23.57 -53.85 -12.67
N LYS A 231 -22.87 -54.65 -11.86
CA LYS A 231 -22.47 -54.25 -10.49
C LYS A 231 -21.10 -53.57 -10.41
N ALA A 232 -20.27 -53.65 -11.46
CA ALA A 232 -18.96 -53.00 -11.53
C ALA A 232 -19.00 -51.53 -12.03
N THR A 233 -20.15 -51.02 -12.47
CA THR A 233 -20.31 -49.64 -12.98
C THR A 233 -21.08 -48.69 -12.05
N THR A 234 -21.39 -49.10 -10.80
CA THR A 234 -22.19 -48.29 -9.85
C THR A 234 -21.39 -47.75 -8.64
N SER A 235 -20.07 -47.59 -8.75
CA SER A 235 -19.29 -46.79 -7.77
C SER A 235 -18.22 -45.91 -8.43
N LYS A 236 -18.54 -45.36 -9.61
CA LYS A 236 -17.71 -44.35 -10.29
C LYS A 236 -18.57 -43.26 -10.92
N LYS A 237 -19.48 -42.66 -10.13
CA LYS A 237 -20.21 -41.43 -10.50
C LYS A 237 -20.83 -40.71 -9.28
N THR A 238 -20.00 -40.27 -8.35
CA THR A 238 -20.35 -39.23 -7.35
C THR A 238 -19.09 -38.44 -7.00
N GLU A 239 -18.57 -37.70 -7.97
CA GLU A 239 -17.69 -36.57 -7.72
C GLU A 239 -17.70 -35.68 -8.96
N SER A 240 -18.64 -34.73 -8.99
CA SER A 240 -18.58 -33.44 -9.70
C SER A 240 -19.98 -32.85 -9.78
N LYS A 241 -20.35 -32.03 -8.78
CA LYS A 241 -21.24 -30.87 -8.95
C LYS A 241 -21.32 -30.12 -7.62
N ASN A 242 -20.60 -29.00 -7.54
CA ASN A 242 -21.03 -27.77 -6.86
C ASN A 242 -19.97 -26.68 -7.08
N LYS A 243 -20.15 -25.89 -8.13
CA LYS A 243 -19.72 -24.50 -8.22
C LYS A 243 -20.35 -23.91 -9.47
N GLU A 244 -21.40 -23.12 -9.27
CA GLU A 244 -21.69 -21.84 -9.94
C GLU A 244 -23.11 -21.39 -9.60
N GLU A 245 -23.33 -20.08 -9.75
CA GLU A 245 -24.46 -19.23 -9.33
C GLU A 245 -24.27 -18.56 -7.96
N ASP A 246 -24.31 -17.24 -7.81
CA ASP A 246 -24.71 -16.15 -8.72
C ASP A 246 -24.29 -14.81 -8.07
N GLY A 247 -24.27 -13.70 -8.82
CA GLY A 247 -24.35 -12.38 -8.18
C GLY A 247 -23.63 -11.22 -8.88
N SER A 248 -24.32 -10.64 -9.84
CA SER A 248 -24.07 -9.38 -10.58
C SER A 248 -23.84 -8.10 -9.77
N VAL A 249 -23.14 -7.12 -10.38
CA VAL A 249 -23.56 -5.71 -10.71
C VAL A 249 -22.40 -4.70 -10.59
N LYS A 250 -22.18 -3.92 -11.68
CA LYS A 250 -21.74 -2.50 -11.89
C LYS A 250 -20.86 -1.78 -10.82
N ASP A 251 -19.93 -0.87 -11.10
CA ASP A 251 -19.88 0.28 -12.03
C ASP A 251 -18.41 0.79 -12.15
N GLU A 252 -18.16 1.47 -13.27
CA GLU A 252 -17.33 2.68 -13.52
C GLU A 252 -15.91 2.93 -12.95
N SER A 253 -15.20 3.72 -13.76
CA SER A 253 -14.01 4.54 -13.52
C SER A 253 -12.65 3.92 -13.88
N GLY A 254 -12.01 4.56 -14.86
CA GLY A 254 -10.72 4.16 -15.40
C GLY A 254 -9.56 4.64 -14.57
N ASP A 255 -8.37 4.15 -14.92
CA ASP A 255 -7.20 4.99 -14.81
C ASP A 255 -6.14 4.60 -15.84
N VAL A 256 -5.42 5.65 -16.21
CA VAL A 256 -4.54 5.78 -17.35
C VAL A 256 -3.19 5.13 -17.02
N SER A 257 -2.58 4.53 -18.04
CA SER A 257 -1.24 3.95 -17.94
C SER A 257 -0.22 5.01 -17.51
N PHE A 258 0.40 4.80 -16.35
CA PHE A 258 1.38 5.67 -15.68
C PHE A 258 2.81 5.61 -16.29
N PHE A 259 3.02 4.88 -17.39
CA PHE A 259 4.36 4.61 -17.93
C PHE A 259 4.60 5.23 -19.32
N ASP A 260 4.23 6.49 -19.52
CA ASP A 260 4.56 7.24 -20.75
C ASP A 260 5.15 8.65 -20.50
N GLN A 261 5.69 8.92 -19.29
CA GLN A 261 6.43 10.18 -19.05
C GLN A 261 7.48 10.08 -17.94
N ILE A 262 8.65 9.53 -18.28
CA ILE A 262 9.97 9.98 -17.79
C ILE A 262 10.87 10.12 -19.01
#